data_AF-A0A9D1YHM7-F1
#
_entry.id   AF-A0A9D1YHM7-F1
#
_cell.length_a   1.000
_cell.length_b   1.000
_cell.length_c   1.000
_cell.angle_alpha   90.00
_cell.angle_beta   90.00
_cell.angle_gamma   90.00
#
_symmetry.space_group_name_H-M   'P 1'
#
loop_
_entity.id
_entity.type
_entity.pdbx_description
1 polymer ?
#
loop_
_entity_poly.entity_id
_entity_poly.type
_entity_poly.pdbx_seq_one_letter_code
_entity_poly.pdbx_strand_id
1 'polypeptide(L)'
;IFAAVLIMYYKQISEGYEDQSRFEIMQKVGMTKKEIRKSVNSQVLTVFFLPLLVAGVHLAFAFPLIYRLLILFSLTNLHLLILVTVCAYLVFALFYVLVYRITSGAYYHIVSGTSKEE
;
A
#
# COMPACT_ATOMS: atom_id res chain seq x y z
N ILE A 1 -5.19 7.26 -10.81
CA ILE A 1 -4.58 5.92 -10.60
C ILE A 1 -3.11 5.92 -11.03
N PHE A 2 -2.77 6.25 -12.29
CA PHE A 2 -1.38 6.30 -12.77
C PHE A 2 -0.41 7.11 -11.89
N ALA A 3 -0.76 8.35 -11.52
CA ALA A 3 0.09 9.16 -10.63
C ALA A 3 0.39 8.47 -9.28
N ALA A 4 -0.63 7.88 -8.65
CA ALA A 4 -0.46 7.16 -7.39
C ALA A 4 0.44 5.92 -7.55
N VAL A 5 0.31 5.19 -8.66
CA VAL A 5 1.18 4.04 -8.98
C VAL A 5 2.63 4.49 -9.18
N LEU A 6 2.86 5.56 -9.93
CA LEU A 6 4.20 6.11 -10.17
C LEU A 6 4.85 6.60 -8.87
N ILE A 7 4.10 7.29 -8.01
CA ILE A 7 4.59 7.74 -6.70
C ILE A 7 4.97 6.54 -5.83
N MET A 8 4.11 5.51 -5.75
CA MET A 8 4.41 4.29 -4.98
C MET A 8 5.64 3.56 -5.52
N TYR A 9 5.76 3.44 -6.83
CA TYR A 9 6.93 2.82 -7.48
C TYR A 9 8.20 3.60 -7.17
N TYR A 10 8.21 4.92 -7.42
CA TYR A 10 9.37 5.77 -7.16
C TYR A 10 9.79 5.71 -5.69
N LYS A 11 8.83 5.80 -4.76
CA LYS A 11 9.08 5.70 -3.32
C LYS A 11 9.74 4.37 -2.95
N GLN A 12 9.19 3.24 -3.43
CA GLN A 12 9.74 1.91 -3.16
C GLN A 12 11.16 1.76 -3.72
N ILE A 13 11.43 2.25 -4.93
CA ILE A 13 12.78 2.18 -5.49
C ILE A 13 13.76 3.04 -4.68
N SER A 14 13.38 4.28 -4.36
CA SER A 14 14.22 5.20 -3.59
C SER A 14 14.52 4.67 -2.19
N GLU A 15 13.50 4.19 -1.46
CA GLU A 15 13.66 3.58 -0.14
C GLU A 15 14.54 2.33 -0.22
N GLY A 16 14.44 1.53 -1.29
CA GLY A 16 15.26 0.33 -1.48
C GLY A 16 16.75 0.63 -1.56
N TYR A 17 17.15 1.69 -2.24
CA TYR A 17 18.56 2.12 -2.32
C TYR A 17 19.04 2.74 -1.00
N GLU A 18 18.22 3.56 -0.34
CA GLU A 18 18.58 4.19 0.93
C GLU A 18 18.74 3.14 2.06
N ASP A 19 17.82 2.17 2.13
CA ASP A 19 17.82 1.12 3.14
C ASP A 19 18.93 0.09 2.95
N GLN A 20 19.53 -0.03 1.76
CA GLN A 20 20.66 -0.93 1.51
C GLN A 20 21.84 -0.61 2.45
N SER A 21 22.18 0.67 2.61
CA SER A 21 23.23 1.11 3.53
C SER A 21 22.90 0.81 5.00
N ARG A 22 21.62 1.00 5.37
CA ARG A 22 21.12 0.74 6.73
C ARG A 22 21.11 -0.76 7.05
N PHE A 23 20.86 -1.60 6.06
CA PHE A 23 20.94 -3.06 6.16
C PHE A 23 22.33 -3.55 6.56
N GLU A 24 23.38 -2.98 5.95
CA GLU A 24 24.77 -3.30 6.32
C GLU A 24 25.09 -2.91 7.76
N ILE A 25 24.63 -1.73 8.22
CA ILE A 25 24.82 -1.29 9.59
C ILE A 25 24.10 -2.23 10.57
N MET A 26 22.86 -2.62 10.27
CA MET A 26 22.08 -3.56 11.08
C MET A 26 22.79 -4.92 11.24
N GLN A 27 23.47 -5.40 10.20
CA GLN A 27 24.28 -6.62 10.32
C GLN A 27 25.51 -6.42 11.19
N LYS A 28 26.22 -5.30 11.07
CA LYS A 28 27.41 -4.98 11.88
C LYS A 28 27.10 -4.88 13.38
N VAL A 29 25.87 -4.52 13.75
CA VAL A 29 25.41 -4.49 15.15
C VAL A 29 24.81 -5.81 15.64
N GLY A 30 24.88 -6.88 14.83
CA GLY A 30 24.54 -8.24 15.23
C GLY A 30 23.15 -8.74 14.81
N MET A 31 22.38 -7.98 14.01
CA MET A 31 21.10 -8.47 13.51
C MET A 31 21.29 -9.50 12.39
N THR A 32 20.52 -10.58 12.45
CA THR A 32 20.50 -11.60 11.40
C THR A 32 19.71 -11.10 10.18
N LYS A 33 20.04 -11.61 8.98
CA LYS A 33 19.29 -11.33 7.74
C LYS A 33 17.78 -11.60 7.88
N LYS A 34 17.39 -12.59 8.70
CA LYS A 34 15.99 -12.94 8.97
C LYS A 34 15.27 -11.86 9.80
N GLU A 35 15.92 -11.35 10.84
CA GLU A 35 15.36 -10.28 11.68
C GLU A 35 15.19 -8.99 10.88
N ILE A 36 16.20 -8.66 10.05
CA ILE A 36 16.12 -7.45 9.23
C ILE A 36 14.98 -7.58 8.20
N ARG A 37 14.88 -8.72 7.50
CA ARG A 37 13.77 -8.95 6.55
C ARG A 37 12.40 -8.87 7.23
N LYS A 38 12.27 -9.39 8.45
CA LYS A 38 11.02 -9.29 9.23
C LYS A 38 10.69 -7.84 9.58
N SER A 39 11.67 -7.06 10.02
CA SER A 39 11.50 -5.64 10.36
C SER A 39 11.05 -4.83 9.15
N VAL A 40 11.76 -4.99 8.04
CA VAL A 40 11.48 -4.32 6.76
C VAL A 40 10.09 -4.70 6.23
N ASN A 41 9.75 -5.99 6.22
CA ASN A 41 8.41 -6.45 5.80
C ASN A 41 7.30 -5.79 6.64
N SER A 42 7.50 -5.68 7.96
CA SER A 42 6.52 -5.08 8.86
C SER A 42 6.34 -3.59 8.60
N GLN A 43 7.43 -2.85 8.38
CA GLN A 43 7.40 -1.43 8.05
C GLN A 43 6.71 -1.20 6.71
N VAL A 44 7.14 -1.92 5.67
CA VAL A 44 6.62 -1.77 4.31
C VAL A 44 5.14 -2.16 4.25
N LEU A 45 4.71 -3.22 4.94
CA LEU A 45 3.29 -3.59 5.00
C LEU A 45 2.46 -2.52 5.70
N THR A 46 2.91 -2.00 6.84
CA THR A 46 2.18 -1.02 7.64
C THR A 46 1.99 0.29 6.85
N VAL A 47 3.07 0.81 6.27
CA VAL A 47 3.05 2.10 5.57
C VAL A 47 2.19 2.06 4.29
N PHE A 48 2.02 0.89 3.68
CA PHE A 48 1.16 0.73 2.49
C PHE A 48 -0.27 0.31 2.82
N PHE A 49 -0.51 -0.43 3.90
CA PHE A 49 -1.88 -0.82 4.27
C PHE A 49 -2.64 0.34 4.92
N LEU A 50 -1.95 1.19 5.69
CA LEU A 50 -2.56 2.31 6.40
C LEU A 50 -3.30 3.29 5.46
N PRO A 51 -2.74 3.73 4.30
CA PRO A 51 -3.47 4.57 3.35
C PRO A 51 -4.77 3.94 2.83
N LEU A 52 -4.79 2.62 2.58
CA LEU A 52 -5.98 1.92 2.10
C LEU A 52 -7.09 1.90 3.17
N LEU A 53 -6.71 1.65 4.43
CA LEU A 53 -7.63 1.73 5.56
C LEU A 53 -8.19 3.14 5.74
N VAL A 54 -7.33 4.16 5.70
CA VAL A 54 -7.74 5.57 5.83
C VAL A 54 -8.70 5.94 4.70
N ALA A 55 -8.47 5.49 3.47
CA ALA A 55 -9.40 5.70 2.37
C ALA A 55 -10.78 5.06 2.62
N GLY A 56 -10.82 3.86 3.21
CA GLY A 56 -12.07 3.19 3.60
C GLY A 56 -12.83 3.96 4.69
N VAL A 57 -12.12 4.42 5.72
CA VAL A 57 -12.70 5.26 6.79
C VAL A 57 -13.22 6.58 6.23
N HIS A 58 -12.44 7.23 5.36
CA HIS A 58 -12.84 8.48 4.71
C HIS A 58 -14.08 8.31 3.84
N LEU A 59 -14.18 7.21 3.09
CA LEU A 59 -15.35 6.85 2.30
C LEU A 59 -16.58 6.62 3.18
N ALA A 60 -16.44 5.90 4.28
CA ALA A 60 -17.53 5.66 5.23
C ALA A 60 -18.03 6.98 5.85
N PHE A 61 -17.11 7.88 6.22
CA PHE A 61 -17.44 9.21 6.72
C PHE A 61 -18.18 10.07 5.67
N ALA A 62 -17.76 10.00 4.41
CA ALA A 62 -18.38 10.76 3.31
C ALA A 62 -19.72 10.17 2.85
N PHE A 63 -19.99 8.90 3.12
CA PHE A 63 -21.16 8.17 2.61
C PHE A 63 -22.52 8.86 2.86
N PRO A 64 -22.82 9.39 4.07
CA PRO A 64 -24.09 10.09 4.32
C PRO A 64 -24.28 11.33 3.46
N LEU A 65 -23.20 12.08 3.20
CA LEU A 65 -23.24 13.26 2.32
C LEU A 65 -23.52 12.84 0.87
N ILE A 66 -22.80 11.81 0.39
CA ILE A 66 -22.99 11.26 -0.96
C ILE A 66 -24.43 10.79 -1.16
N TYR A 67 -24.97 10.04 -0.19
CA TYR A 67 -26.35 9.54 -0.27
C TYR A 67 -27.38 10.69 -0.33
N ARG A 68 -27.23 11.73 0.49
CA ARG A 68 -28.11 12.91 0.46
C ARG A 68 -28.05 13.64 -0.88
N LEU A 69 -26.86 13.79 -1.46
CA LEU A 69 -26.70 14.40 -2.78
C LEU A 69 -27.41 13.58 -3.87
N LEU A 70 -27.26 12.24 -3.85
CA LEU A 70 -27.90 11.36 -4.83
C LEU A 70 -29.43 11.38 -4.75
N ILE A 71 -30.01 11.53 -3.56
CA ILE A 71 -31.47 11.72 -3.39
C ILE A 71 -31.97 12.97 -4.13
N LEU A 72 -31.19 14.06 -4.16
CA LEU A 72 -31.56 15.28 -4.91
C LEU A 72 -31.68 15.02 -6.43
N PHE A 73 -30.95 14.02 -6.93
CA PHE A 73 -31.04 13.53 -8.31
C PHE A 73 -32.07 12.40 -8.49
N SER A 74 -32.96 12.18 -7.52
CA SER A 74 -33.95 11.10 -7.50
C SER A 74 -33.35 9.68 -7.49
N LEU A 75 -32.11 9.51 -7.03
CA LEU A 75 -31.47 8.21 -6.84
C LEU A 75 -31.58 7.78 -5.37
N THR A 76 -32.61 7.02 -5.04
CA THR A 76 -33.00 6.71 -3.65
C THR A 76 -32.67 5.28 -3.20
N ASN A 77 -32.18 4.41 -4.10
CA ASN A 77 -31.90 3.01 -3.77
C ASN A 77 -30.60 2.87 -2.96
N LEU A 78 -30.74 2.93 -1.63
CA LEU A 78 -29.62 2.81 -0.68
C LEU A 78 -28.89 1.48 -0.78
N HIS A 79 -29.60 0.36 -0.96
CA HIS A 79 -29.00 -0.96 -1.06
C HIS A 79 -28.08 -1.07 -2.29
N LEU A 80 -28.56 -0.58 -3.44
CA LEU A 80 -27.77 -0.52 -4.66
C LEU A 80 -26.53 0.35 -4.47
N LEU A 81 -26.69 1.52 -3.83
CA LEU A 81 -25.58 2.42 -3.56
C LEU A 81 -24.50 1.74 -2.70
N ILE A 82 -24.88 1.11 -1.58
CA ILE A 82 -23.95 0.39 -0.69
C ILE A 82 -23.23 -0.71 -1.47
N LEU A 83 -23.97 -1.53 -2.23
CA LEU A 83 -23.39 -2.63 -3.00
C LEU A 83 -22.36 -2.14 -4.01
N VAL A 84 -22.69 -1.13 -4.81
CA VAL A 84 -21.78 -0.56 -5.81
C VAL A 84 -20.56 0.08 -5.15
N THR A 85 -20.74 0.81 -4.04
CA THR A 85 -19.65 1.41 -3.28
C THR A 85 -18.68 0.35 -2.74
N VAL A 86 -19.19 -0.73 -2.13
CA VAL A 86 -18.37 -1.83 -1.61
C VAL A 86 -17.63 -2.54 -2.75
N CYS A 87 -18.33 -2.90 -3.83
CA CYS A 87 -17.71 -3.54 -5.00
C CYS A 87 -16.61 -2.66 -5.60
N ALA A 88 -16.86 -1.36 -5.80
CA ALA A 88 -15.86 -0.43 -6.33
C ALA A 88 -14.63 -0.32 -5.42
N TYR A 89 -14.84 -0.21 -4.10
CA TYR A 89 -13.74 -0.17 -3.12
C TYR A 89 -12.91 -1.45 -3.14
N LEU A 90 -13.55 -2.63 -3.22
CA LEU A 90 -12.84 -3.91 -3.29
C LEU A 90 -12.01 -4.05 -4.57
N VAL A 91 -12.55 -3.63 -5.72
CA VAL A 91 -11.81 -3.62 -6.99
C VAL A 91 -10.59 -2.69 -6.87
N PHE A 92 -10.77 -1.49 -6.31
CA PHE A 92 -9.67 -0.56 -6.07
C PHE A 92 -8.62 -1.15 -5.13
N ALA A 93 -9.03 -1.76 -4.01
CA ALA A 93 -8.15 -2.41 -3.05
C ALA A 93 -7.34 -3.54 -3.70
N LEU A 94 -7.97 -4.34 -4.57
CA LEU A 94 -7.30 -5.41 -5.30
C LEU A 94 -6.20 -4.86 -6.22
N PHE A 95 -6.49 -3.82 -7.00
CA PHE A 95 -5.48 -3.15 -7.82
C PHE A 95 -4.36 -2.53 -6.98
N TYR A 96 -4.70 -1.91 -5.86
CA TYR A 96 -3.73 -1.33 -4.93
C TYR A 96 -2.76 -2.40 -4.39
N VAL A 97 -3.29 -3.53 -3.93
CA VAL A 97 -2.49 -4.66 -3.42
C VAL A 97 -1.62 -5.27 -4.53
N LEU A 98 -2.14 -5.39 -5.76
CA LEU A 98 -1.36 -5.88 -6.88
C LEU A 98 -0.15 -4.98 -7.17
N VAL A 99 -0.37 -3.66 -7.25
CA VAL A 99 0.70 -2.69 -7.46
C VAL A 99 1.72 -2.78 -6.34
N TYR A 100 1.28 -2.82 -5.08
CA TYR A 100 2.15 -3.00 -3.92
C TYR A 100 3.02 -4.26 -4.02
N ARG A 101 2.44 -5.40 -4.43
CA ARG A 101 3.22 -6.65 -4.59
C ARG A 101 4.29 -6.53 -5.68
N ILE A 102 3.99 -5.83 -6.77
CA ILE A 102 4.96 -5.61 -7.86
C ILE A 102 6.09 -4.68 -7.38
N THR A 103 5.74 -3.55 -6.75
CA THR A 103 6.74 -2.55 -6.34
C THR A 103 7.62 -3.02 -5.19
N SER A 104 7.04 -3.73 -4.20
CA SER A 104 7.81 -4.32 -3.10
C SER A 104 8.78 -5.41 -3.57
N GLY A 105 8.43 -6.15 -4.63
CA GLY A 105 9.35 -7.10 -5.28
C GLY A 105 10.64 -6.42 -5.77
N ALA A 106 10.52 -5.23 -6.36
CA ALA A 106 11.66 -4.43 -6.81
C ALA A 106 12.50 -3.93 -5.62
N TYR A 107 11.85 -3.41 -4.56
CA TYR A 107 12.52 -3.02 -3.32
C TYR A 107 13.33 -4.18 -2.71
N TYR A 108 12.72 -5.37 -2.57
CA TYR A 108 13.41 -6.53 -2.00
C TYR A 108 14.57 -6.97 -2.88
N HIS A 109 14.45 -6.89 -4.20
CA HIS A 109 15.54 -7.23 -5.09
C HIS A 109 16.75 -6.31 -4.90
N ILE A 110 16.53 -5.00 -4.72
CA ILE A 110 17.60 -4.02 -4.46
C ILE A 110 18.29 -4.30 -3.13
N VAL A 111 17.52 -4.51 -2.05
CA VAL A 111 18.08 -4.75 -0.71
C VAL A 111 18.76 -6.13 -0.59
N SER A 112 18.26 -7.16 -1.29
CA SER A 112 18.81 -8.53 -1.24
C SER A 112 19.83 -8.85 -2.34
N GLY A 113 19.96 -8.02 -3.37
CA GLY A 113 20.97 -8.17 -4.42
C GLY A 113 22.40 -8.16 -3.88
N THR A 114 22.62 -7.55 -2.71
CA THR A 114 23.89 -7.56 -1.96
C THR A 114 24.16 -8.87 -1.21
N SER A 115 23.24 -9.85 -1.22
CA SER A 115 23.38 -11.08 -0.44
C SER A 115 23.57 -12.35 -1.27
N LYS A 116 23.84 -12.21 -2.59
CA LYS A 116 24.09 -13.32 -3.52
C LYS A 116 25.58 -13.55 -3.84
N GLU A 117 26.48 -12.91 -3.13
CA GLU A 117 27.86 -13.40 -3.06
C GLU A 117 27.93 -14.33 -1.84
N GLU A 118 28.00 -15.62 -2.17
CA GLU A 118 28.35 -16.72 -1.27
C GLU A 118 29.71 -16.50 -0.61
#